data_AF-A0A3D3PQE6-F1
#
_entry.id   AF-A0A3D3PQE6-F1
#
_cell.length_a   1.000
_cell.length_b   1.000
_cell.length_c   1.000
_cell.angle_alpha   90.00
_cell.angle_beta   90.00
_cell.angle_gamma   90.00
#
_symmetry.space_group_name_H-M   'P 1'
#
loop_
_entity.id
_entity.type
_entity.pdbx_description
1 polymer ?
#
loop_
_entity_poly.entity_id
_entity_poly.type
_entity_poly.pdbx_seq_one_letter_code
_entity_poly.pdbx_strand_id
1 'polypeptide(L)'
;MRTEAKRRGDYRHFHAITTRWMDNDAYGHVNNVVYYSWFDTVVNQFLITNGALDIERSTVIGLVIETQCNYFAPVAFPDCIEAGVRVTKL
;
A
#
# COMPACT_ATOMS: atom_id res chain seq x y z
N MET A 1 -15.36 8.95 17.88
CA MET A 1 -15.77 7.67 17.26
C MET A 1 -14.49 6.94 16.83
N ARG A 2 -14.31 5.65 17.18
CA ARG A 2 -13.10 4.89 16.83
C ARG A 2 -13.16 4.52 15.35
N THR A 3 -12.07 4.73 14.62
CA THR A 3 -11.97 4.27 13.22
C THR A 3 -12.08 2.76 13.17
N GLU A 4 -12.96 2.24 12.32
CA GLU A 4 -13.11 0.80 12.09
C GLU A 4 -12.37 0.36 10.83
N ALA A 5 -11.84 -0.86 10.86
CA ALA A 5 -11.21 -1.47 9.71
C ALA A 5 -12.21 -1.68 8.57
N LYS A 6 -11.80 -1.35 7.34
CA LYS A 6 -12.58 -1.65 6.13
C LYS A 6 -12.53 -3.15 5.83
N ARG A 7 -13.57 -3.66 5.16
CA ARG A 7 -13.67 -5.09 4.79
C ARG A 7 -12.94 -5.32 3.47
N ARG A 8 -12.46 -6.54 3.26
CA ARG A 8 -11.82 -6.94 1.98
C ARG A 8 -12.67 -6.57 0.76
N GLY A 9 -13.99 -6.82 0.80
CA GLY A 9 -14.92 -6.50 -0.30
C GLY A 9 -15.11 -5.01 -0.62
N ASP A 10 -14.60 -4.10 0.21
CA ASP A 10 -14.61 -2.66 -0.02
C ASP A 10 -13.60 -2.22 -1.09
N TYR A 11 -12.64 -3.10 -1.43
CA TYR A 11 -11.56 -2.86 -2.39
C TYR A 11 -11.85 -3.54 -3.73
N ARG A 12 -11.12 -3.15 -4.79
CA ARG A 12 -11.37 -3.61 -6.17
C ARG A 12 -10.15 -4.22 -6.84
N HIS A 13 -8.95 -3.81 -6.42
CA HIS A 13 -7.70 -4.37 -6.90
C HIS A 13 -6.89 -4.90 -5.72
N PHE A 14 -6.15 -5.98 -5.93
CA PHE A 14 -5.32 -6.61 -4.92
C PHE A 14 -3.95 -6.94 -5.50
N HIS A 15 -2.92 -6.72 -4.69
CA HIS A 15 -1.55 -7.05 -5.04
C HIS A 15 -0.85 -7.77 -3.87
N ALA A 16 -0.20 -8.89 -4.17
CA ALA A 16 0.56 -9.63 -3.16
C ALA A 16 1.93 -9.00 -2.95
N ILE A 17 2.31 -8.76 -1.70
CA ILE A 17 3.61 -8.21 -1.30
C ILE A 17 4.27 -9.18 -0.33
N THR A 18 5.49 -9.59 -0.63
CA THR A 18 6.33 -10.35 0.29
C THR A 18 7.06 -9.40 1.23
N THR A 19 6.94 -9.62 2.54
CA THR A 19 7.75 -8.89 3.52
C THR A 19 9.23 -9.22 3.36
N ARG A 20 10.09 -8.31 3.80
CA ARG A 20 11.55 -8.44 3.83
C ARG A 20 12.03 -8.50 5.27
N TRP A 21 13.19 -9.12 5.51
CA TRP A 21 13.80 -9.17 6.84
C TRP A 21 13.90 -7.78 7.51
N MET A 22 14.30 -6.78 6.73
CA MET A 22 14.46 -5.38 7.20
C MET A 22 13.15 -4.64 7.46
N ASP A 23 12.01 -5.23 7.12
CA ASP A 23 10.71 -4.58 7.37
C ASP A 23 10.38 -4.62 8.86
N ASN A 24 10.85 -5.65 9.59
CA ASN A 24 10.69 -5.73 11.03
C ASN A 24 11.58 -4.70 11.75
N ASP A 25 11.01 -3.95 12.68
CA ASP A 25 11.79 -3.11 13.60
C ASP A 25 12.19 -3.86 14.87
N ALA A 26 12.80 -3.13 15.82
CA ALA A 26 13.28 -3.68 17.08
C ALA A 26 12.18 -4.31 17.96
N TYR A 27 10.90 -4.02 17.70
CA TYR A 27 9.78 -4.64 18.41
C TYR A 27 9.29 -5.95 17.76
N GLY A 28 9.91 -6.39 16.65
CA GLY A 28 9.62 -7.68 16.02
C GLY A 28 8.40 -7.68 15.10
N HIS A 29 7.89 -6.51 14.73
CA HIS A 29 6.78 -6.34 13.78
C HIS A 29 7.22 -5.42 12.65
N VAL A 30 6.51 -5.45 11.52
CA VAL A 30 6.76 -4.53 10.43
C VAL A 30 6.58 -3.09 10.90
N ASN A 31 7.60 -2.27 10.66
CA ASN A 31 7.59 -0.87 11.04
C ASN A 31 6.46 -0.11 10.32
N ASN A 32 5.86 0.85 11.01
CA ASN A 32 4.76 1.65 10.48
C ASN A 32 5.12 2.38 9.16
N VAL A 33 6.38 2.80 8.97
CA VAL A 33 6.82 3.51 7.76
C VAL A 33 6.77 2.61 6.52
N VAL A 34 6.99 1.29 6.70
CA VAL A 34 7.01 0.33 5.58
C VAL A 34 5.66 0.27 4.87
N TYR A 35 4.55 0.44 5.59
CA TYR A 35 3.20 0.45 4.99
C TYR A 35 3.04 1.53 3.91
N TYR A 36 3.68 2.69 4.06
CA TYR A 36 3.62 3.75 3.04
C TYR A 36 4.36 3.35 1.77
N SER A 37 5.47 2.61 1.90
CA SER A 37 6.16 2.06 0.73
C SER A 37 5.33 0.98 0.02
N TRP A 38 4.52 0.22 0.75
CA TRP A 38 3.56 -0.71 0.17
C TRP A 38 2.43 0.01 -0.56
N PHE A 39 1.94 1.14 -0.03
CA PHE A 39 0.95 1.98 -0.71
C PHE A 39 1.49 2.51 -2.03
N ASP A 40 2.70 3.07 -2.04
CA ASP A 40 3.36 3.54 -3.27
C ASP A 40 3.54 2.39 -4.26
N THR A 41 3.99 1.22 -3.79
CA THR A 41 4.18 0.04 -4.64
C THR A 41 2.87 -0.35 -5.33
N VAL A 42 1.80 -0.56 -4.57
CA VAL A 42 0.54 -1.08 -5.14
C VAL A 42 -0.16 -0.05 -6.02
N VAL A 43 -0.15 1.24 -5.66
CA VAL A 43 -0.77 2.30 -6.46
C VAL A 43 -0.02 2.48 -7.78
N ASN A 44 1.32 2.61 -7.73
CA ASN A 44 2.10 2.83 -8.96
C ASN A 44 2.08 1.60 -9.86
N GLN A 45 2.18 0.39 -9.30
CA GLN A 45 2.04 -0.82 -10.10
C GLN A 45 0.67 -0.91 -10.77
N PHE A 46 -0.40 -0.54 -10.06
CA PHE A 46 -1.74 -0.50 -10.65
C PHE A 46 -1.79 0.49 -11.82
N LEU A 47 -1.23 1.70 -11.69
CA LEU A 47 -1.20 2.69 -12.76
C LEU A 47 -0.38 2.21 -13.97
N ILE A 48 0.81 1.66 -13.75
CA ILE A 48 1.71 1.16 -14.80
C ILE A 48 1.06 0.01 -15.56
N THR A 49 0.54 -0.99 -14.84
CA THR A 49 -0.05 -2.19 -15.44
C THR A 49 -1.29 -1.87 -16.28
N ASN A 50 -2.01 -0.80 -15.98
CA ASN A 50 -3.17 -0.34 -16.75
C ASN A 50 -2.81 0.74 -17.79
N GLY A 51 -1.53 1.03 -18.01
CA GLY A 51 -1.08 2.01 -19.02
C GLY A 51 -1.39 3.47 -18.68
N ALA A 52 -1.76 3.76 -17.43
CA ALA A 52 -2.04 5.13 -16.97
C ALA A 52 -0.78 5.91 -16.59
N LEU A 53 0.34 5.21 -16.34
CA LEU A 53 1.63 5.78 -16.01
C LEU A 53 2.75 5.03 -16.74
N ASP A 54 3.62 5.78 -17.40
CA ASP A 54 4.93 5.34 -17.87
C ASP A 54 5.97 6.18 -17.12
N ILE A 55 6.72 5.55 -16.21
CA ILE A 55 7.68 6.24 -15.34
C ILE A 55 8.74 6.99 -16.16
N GLU A 56 9.09 6.47 -17.34
CA GLU A 56 10.15 7.06 -18.18
C GLU A 56 9.60 8.08 -19.18
N ARG A 57 8.38 7.89 -19.67
CA ARG A 57 7.86 8.63 -20.83
C ARG A 57 6.66 9.52 -20.55
N SER A 58 5.94 9.33 -19.44
CA SER A 58 4.78 10.16 -19.13
C SER A 58 5.18 11.61 -18.92
N THR A 59 4.50 12.52 -19.62
CA THR A 59 4.67 13.97 -19.44
C THR A 59 3.92 14.50 -18.20
N VAL A 60 3.09 13.66 -17.58
CA VAL A 60 2.31 13.95 -16.38
C VAL A 60 2.69 12.95 -15.29
N ILE A 61 2.85 13.44 -14.06
CA ILE A 61 3.19 12.64 -12.89
C ILE A 61 2.12 12.78 -11.79
N GLY A 62 1.99 11.76 -10.96
CA GLY A 62 1.20 11.82 -9.72
C GLY A 62 2.06 12.33 -8.56
N LEU A 63 1.55 13.30 -7.81
CA LEU A 63 2.18 13.78 -6.58
C LEU A 63 1.33 13.39 -5.38
N VAL A 64 1.95 12.72 -4.41
CA VAL A 64 1.30 12.35 -3.15
C VAL A 64 1.38 13.55 -2.20
N ILE A 65 0.29 14.28 -2.05
CA ILE A 65 0.22 15.49 -1.20
C ILE A 65 -0.24 15.22 0.23
N GLU A 66 -0.94 14.10 0.45
CA GLU A 66 -1.46 13.71 1.76
C GLU A 66 -1.55 12.19 1.84
N THR A 67 -1.20 11.62 2.99
CA THR A 67 -1.41 10.21 3.31
C THR A 67 -1.88 10.05 4.75
N GLN A 68 -2.72 9.05 4.98
CA GLN A 68 -3.16 8.65 6.30
C GLN A 68 -3.16 7.12 6.40
N CYS A 69 -2.57 6.59 7.47
CA CYS A 69 -2.61 5.16 7.78
C CYS A 69 -3.17 4.95 9.20
N ASN A 70 -4.10 4.00 9.34
CA ASN A 70 -4.57 3.51 10.63
C ASN A 70 -4.11 2.05 10.78
N TYR A 71 -3.45 1.73 11.89
CA TYR A 71 -2.89 0.39 12.15
C TYR A 71 -3.85 -0.39 13.06
N PHE A 72 -4.38 -1.51 12.57
CA PHE A 72 -5.40 -2.30 13.29
C PHE A 72 -4.86 -3.59 13.91
N ALA A 73 -3.88 -4.23 13.27
CA ALA A 73 -3.18 -5.42 13.74
C ALA A 73 -1.76 -5.46 13.14
N PRO A 74 -0.75 -5.94 13.89
CA PRO A 74 0.61 -6.05 13.37
C PRO A 74 0.74 -7.21 12.38
N VAL A 75 1.71 -7.09 11.49
CA VAL A 75 2.24 -8.17 10.63
C VAL A 75 3.75 -8.26 10.87
N ALA A 76 4.37 -9.39 10.56
CA ALA A 76 5.81 -9.56 10.72
C ALA A 76 6.40 -10.33 9.54
N PHE A 77 7.65 -10.06 9.20
CA PHE A 77 8.41 -10.99 8.35
C PHE A 77 8.42 -12.40 8.99
N PRO A 78 8.20 -13.49 8.22
CA PRO A 78 8.14 -13.60 6.75
C PRO A 78 6.72 -13.64 6.15
N ASP A 79 5.73 -13.00 6.76
CA ASP A 79 4.35 -13.01 6.26
C ASP A 79 4.26 -12.49 4.81
N CYS A 80 3.42 -13.14 4.01
CA CYS A 80 2.97 -12.60 2.72
C CYS A 80 1.68 -11.80 2.95
N ILE A 81 1.70 -10.53 2.57
CA ILE A 81 0.54 -9.65 2.72
C ILE A 81 -0.13 -9.40 1.38
N GLU A 82 -1.39 -8.98 1.41
CA GLU A 82 -2.11 -8.57 0.22
C GLU A 82 -2.64 -7.15 0.40
N ALA A 83 -2.18 -6.24 -0.48
CA ALA A 83 -2.56 -4.84 -0.47
C ALA A 83 -3.80 -4.63 -1.34
N GLY A 84 -4.89 -4.15 -0.73
CA GLY A 84 -6.13 -3.79 -1.42
C GLY A 84 -6.17 -2.32 -1.82
N VAL A 85 -6.56 -2.02 -3.06
CA VAL A 85 -6.69 -0.66 -3.61
C VAL A 85 -8.10 -0.38 -4.12
N ARG A 86 -8.53 0.88 -3.92
CA ARG A 86 -9.74 1.47 -4.52
C ARG A 86 -9.56 2.98 -4.67
N VAL A 87 -10.22 3.56 -5.66
CA VAL A 87 -10.39 5.00 -5.80
C VAL A 87 -11.66 5.42 -5.06
N THR A 88 -11.56 6.37 -4.13
CA THR A 88 -12.71 6.86 -3.34
C THR A 88 -13.36 8.09 -3.97
N LYS A 89 -12.61 8.90 -4.72
CA LYS A 89 -13.05 10.11 -5.41
C LYS A 89 -12.10 10.42 -6.58
N LEU A 90 -12.62 11.03 -7.65
CA LEU A 90 -11.88 11.59 -8.79
C LEU A 90 -11.88 13.11 -8.71
#